data_AF-A0A8J2WWY4-F1
#
_entry.id   AF-A0A8J2WWY4-F1
#
_cell.length_a   1.000
_cell.length_b   1.000
_cell.length_c   1.000
_cell.angle_alpha   90.00
_cell.angle_beta   90.00
_cell.angle_gamma   90.00
#
_symmetry.space_group_name_H-M   'P 1'
#
loop_
_entity.id
_entity.type
_entity.pdbx_description
1 polymer ?
#
loop_
_entity_poly.entity_id
_entity_poly.type
_entity_poly.pdbx_seq_one_letter_code
_entity_poly.pdbx_strand_id
1 'polypeptide(L)' 'KKKTLSSREIQTSVRLMLPGELSKHAVSEGTKAVTKFESASSN' A
#
# COMPACT_ATOMS: atom_id res chain seq x y z
N LYS A 1 6.81 11.05 17.40
CA LYS A 1 6.93 9.69 16.80
C LYS A 1 5.52 9.12 16.64
N LYS A 2 5.10 8.79 15.42
CA LYS A 2 3.86 8.01 15.25
C LYS A 2 4.09 6.59 15.75
N LYS A 3 3.09 6.01 16.41
CA LYS A 3 3.14 4.62 16.93
C LYS A 3 2.48 3.61 15.97
N THR A 4 1.67 4.11 15.04
CA THR A 4 0.91 3.29 14.10
C THR A 4 1.35 3.64 12.69
N LEU A 5 1.61 2.62 11.88
CA LEU A 5 1.92 2.75 10.46
C LEU A 5 0.63 2.64 9.65
N SER A 6 0.36 3.66 8.86
CA SER A 6 -0.73 3.69 7.88
C SER A 6 -0.31 3.02 6.57
N SER A 7 -1.30 2.67 5.74
CA SER A 7 -1.08 2.20 4.36
C SER A 7 -0.22 3.14 3.54
N ARG A 8 -0.27 4.46 3.82
CA ARG A 8 0.56 5.49 3.18
C ARG A 8 2.05 5.37 3.54
N GLU A 9 2.37 5.04 4.79
CA GLU A 9 3.75 4.83 5.21
C GLU A 9 4.32 3.58 4.54
N ILE A 10 3.53 2.50 4.46
CA ILE A 10 3.93 1.28 3.72
C ILE A 10 4.13 1.57 2.23
N GLN A 11 3.21 2.28 1.58
CA GLN A 11 3.34 2.67 0.17
C GLN A 11 4.60 3.49 -0.10
N THR A 12 4.96 4.39 0.83
CA THR A 12 6.18 5.20 0.73
C THR A 12 7.42 4.32 0.84
N SER A 13 7.45 3.37 1.77
CA SER A 13 8.55 2.41 1.91
C SER A 13 8.75 1.57 0.64
N VAL A 14 7.66 1.13 -0.01
CA VAL A 14 7.72 0.39 -1.28
C VAL A 14 8.36 1.22 -2.40
N ARG A 15 8.09 2.53 -2.45
CA ARG A 15 8.74 3.44 -3.41
C ARG A 15 10.22 3.67 -3.13
N LEU A 16 10.63 3.59 -1.87
CA LEU A 16 12.05 3.71 -1.50
C LEU A 16 12.84 2.42 -1.78
N MET A 17 12.20 1.24 -1.64
CA MET A 17 12.87 -0.06 -1.80
C MET A 17 12.91 -0.58 -3.23
N LEU A 18 11.88 -0.31 -4.05
CA LEU A 18 11.76 -0.90 -5.38
C LEU A 18 12.05 0.13 -6.49
N PRO A 19 12.82 -0.23 -7.54
CA PRO A 19 13.10 0.67 -8.65
C PRO A 19 11.97 0.71 -9.69
N GLY A 20 11.81 1.87 -10.34
CA GLY A 20 11.10 2.03 -11.61
C GLY A 20 9.70 1.41 -11.67
N GLU A 21 9.48 0.56 -12.68
CA GLU A 21 8.16 -0.01 -12.99
C GLU A 21 7.68 -1.02 -11.94
N LEU A 22 8.60 -1.72 -11.27
CA LEU A 22 8.27 -2.66 -10.20
C LEU A 22 7.60 -1.94 -9.03
N SER A 23 8.06 -0.73 -8.70
CA SER A 23 7.43 0.10 -7.67
C SER A 23 5.99 0.46 -8.03
N LYS A 24 5.72 0.82 -9.29
CA LYS A 24 4.37 1.19 -9.74
C LYS A 24 3.41 0.00 -9.68
N HIS A 25 3.84 -1.17 -10.14
CA HIS A 25 3.05 -2.40 -10.05
C HIS A 25 2.78 -2.79 -8.59
N ALA A 26 3.82 -2.82 -7.74
CA ALA A 26 3.66 -3.17 -6.32
C ALA A 26 2.68 -2.22 -5.59
N VAL A 27 2.75 -0.91 -5.88
CA VAL A 27 1.81 0.06 -5.34
C VAL A 27 0.39 -0.17 -5.88
N SER A 28 0.22 -0.43 -7.17
CA SER A 28 -1.09 -0.70 -7.78
C SER A 28 -1.77 -1.93 -7.18
N GLU A 29 -1.03 -3.04 -7.07
CA GLU A 29 -1.53 -4.28 -6.46
C GLU A 29 -1.85 -4.09 -4.98
N GLY A 30 -1.00 -3.36 -4.24
CA GLY A 30 -1.27 -3.00 -2.85
C GLY A 30 -2.56 -2.21 -2.67
N THR A 31 -2.81 -1.21 -3.51
CA THR A 31 -4.06 -0.43 -3.46
C THR A 31 -5.29 -1.29 -3.75
N LYS A 32 -5.24 -2.13 -4.78
CA LYS A 32 -6.34 -3.06 -5.10
C LYS A 32 -6.68 -3.97 -3.92
N ALA A 33 -5.66 -4.51 -3.26
CA ALA A 33 -5.84 -5.39 -2.10
C ALA A 33 -6.49 -4.65 -0.91
N VAL A 34 -6.05 -3.42 -0.62
CA VAL A 34 -6.65 -2.59 0.45
C VAL A 34 -8.11 -2.28 0.14
N THR A 35 -8.43 -1.83 -1.07
CA THR A 35 -9.82 -1.55 -1.46
C THR A 35 -10.70 -2.80 -1.34
N LYS A 36 -10.22 -3.95 -1.81
CA LYS A 36 -10.95 -5.22 -1.67
C LYS A 36 -11.23 -5.56 -0.20
N PHE A 37 -10.24 -5.36 0.67
CA PHE A 37 -10.39 -5.61 2.10
C PHE A 37 -11.41 -4.65 2.74
N GLU A 38 -11.34 -3.36 2.44
CA GLU A 38 -12.30 -2.37 2.96
C GLU A 38 -13.73 -2.66 2.49
N SER A 39 -13.91 -3.07 1.23
CA SER A 39 -15.21 -3.51 0.72
C SER A 39 -15.72 -4.79 1.37
N ALA A 40 -14.83 -5.72 1.74
CA ALA A 40 -15.22 -6.96 2.42
C ALA A 40 -15.54 -6.76 3.90
N SER A 41 -14.99 -5.72 4.53
CA SER A 41 -15.23 -5.39 5.94
C SER A 41 -16.46 -4.51 6.15
N SER A 42 -17.05 -3.96 5.09
CA SER A 42 -18.27 -3.14 5.15
C SER A 42 -19.51 -4.05 5.05
N ASN A 43 -19.87 -4.68 6.17
CA ASN A 43 -21.17 -5.33 6.40
C ASN A 43 -21.89 -4.64 7.56
#